data_AF-A0A8J6TNK9-F1
#
_entry.id   AF-A0A8J6TNK9-F1
#
_cell.length_a   1.000
_cell.length_b   1.000
_cell.length_c   1.000
_cell.angle_alpha   90.00
_cell.angle_beta   90.00
_cell.angle_gamma   90.00
#
_symmetry.space_group_name_H-M   'P 1'
#
loop_
_entity.id
_entity.type
_entity.pdbx_description
1 polymer ?
#
loop_
_entity_poly.entity_id
_entity_poly.type
_entity_poly.pdbx_seq_one_letter_code
_entity_poly.pdbx_strand_id
1 'polypeptide(L)'
;MDQSERRMFVRYALDLPVTVAILEPSGNSLRETTTLHDASGGGLRFITRHADWYIPGQDIEISVELPQSGNISAHMSAHGRVMRTIEADNLRSGDFEVAIILVTPLRFERSI
;
A
#
# COMPACT_ATOMS: atom_id res chain seq x y z
N MET A 1 -10.76 -0.91 31.90
CA MET A 1 -11.06 -0.34 30.57
C MET A 1 -9.74 -0.17 29.87
N ASP A 2 -9.51 -0.99 28.85
CA ASP A 2 -8.23 -1.09 28.15
C ASP A 2 -7.97 0.19 27.34
N GLN A 3 -6.90 0.92 27.69
CA GLN A 3 -6.47 2.17 27.06
C GLN A 3 -5.61 1.95 25.80
N SER A 4 -5.50 0.71 25.29
CA SER A 4 -4.53 0.36 24.26
C SER A 4 -5.06 0.38 22.82
N GLU A 5 -6.36 0.54 22.61
CA GLU A 5 -6.93 0.58 21.25
C GLU A 5 -6.78 1.98 20.62
N ARG A 6 -5.55 2.31 20.19
CA ARG A 6 -5.23 3.56 19.49
C ARG A 6 -5.66 3.59 18.02
N ARG A 7 -6.25 2.50 17.50
CA ARG A 7 -6.59 2.36 16.08
C ARG A 7 -8.07 2.63 15.88
N MET A 8 -8.36 3.60 15.02
CA MET A 8 -9.73 3.98 14.65
C MET A 8 -10.36 3.02 13.63
N PHE A 9 -9.54 2.21 12.93
CA PHE A 9 -9.98 1.31 11.88
C PHE A 9 -9.43 -0.11 12.09
N VAL A 10 -10.28 -1.10 11.84
CA VAL A 10 -9.91 -2.52 11.74
C VAL A 10 -9.01 -2.71 10.50
N ARG A 11 -8.00 -3.58 10.64
CA ARG A 11 -7.16 -4.03 9.52
C ARG A 11 -7.63 -5.38 9.01
N TYR A 12 -7.67 -5.51 7.70
CA TYR A 12 -7.96 -6.76 7.01
C TYR A 12 -6.68 -7.23 6.33
N ALA A 13 -6.26 -8.45 6.62
CA ALA A 13 -5.21 -9.10 5.86
C ALA A 13 -5.73 -9.31 4.44
N LEU A 14 -4.98 -8.81 3.46
CA LEU A 14 -5.28 -8.91 2.04
C LEU A 14 -3.99 -9.32 1.37
N ASP A 15 -4.04 -10.36 0.55
CA ASP A 15 -2.90 -10.82 -0.26
C ASP A 15 -3.25 -10.53 -1.72
N LEU A 16 -3.04 -9.27 -2.11
CA LEU A 16 -3.45 -8.74 -3.41
C LEU A 16 -2.28 -8.05 -4.11
N PRO A 17 -2.15 -8.17 -5.45
CA PRO A 17 -1.17 -7.40 -6.19
C PRO A 17 -1.44 -5.90 -6.02
N VAL A 18 -0.38 -5.15 -5.79
CA VAL A 18 -0.42 -3.69 -5.72
C VAL A 18 0.71 -3.11 -6.56
N THR A 19 0.36 -2.15 -7.39
CA THR A 19 1.33 -1.29 -8.06
C THR A 19 1.49 -0.02 -7.24
N VAL A 20 2.72 0.33 -6.91
CA VAL A 20 3.09 1.53 -6.18
C VAL A 20 3.92 2.43 -7.09
N ALA A 21 3.51 3.68 -7.24
CA ALA A 21 4.25 4.71 -7.96
C ALA A 21 4.69 5.80 -6.97
N ILE A 22 5.99 6.04 -6.93
CA ILE A 22 6.60 7.07 -6.11
C ILE A 22 6.60 8.37 -6.90
N LEU A 23 5.99 9.41 -6.32
CA LEU A 23 5.88 10.71 -6.96
C LEU A 23 7.12 11.54 -6.61
N GLU A 24 8.12 11.57 -7.49
CA GLU A 24 9.26 12.47 -7.29
C GLU A 24 8.98 13.87 -7.83
N PRO A 25 9.49 14.94 -7.17
CA PRO A 25 9.41 16.31 -7.69
C PRO A 25 10.08 16.49 -9.06
N SER A 26 11.01 15.60 -9.41
CA SER A 26 11.77 15.60 -10.67
C SER A 26 10.92 15.25 -11.90
N GLY A 27 9.71 14.69 -11.69
CA GLY A 27 8.85 14.16 -12.76
C GLY A 27 9.18 12.72 -13.16
N ASN A 28 10.27 12.13 -12.65
CA ASN A 28 10.48 10.69 -12.74
C ASN A 28 9.64 10.00 -11.68
N SER A 29 9.00 8.88 -12.03
CA SER A 29 8.33 8.02 -11.04
C SER A 29 9.02 6.67 -11.00
N LEU A 30 9.47 6.28 -9.81
CA LEU A 30 9.83 4.90 -9.56
C LEU A 30 8.54 4.10 -9.40
N ARG A 31 8.48 2.92 -10.00
CA ARG A 31 7.29 2.07 -9.97
C ARG A 31 7.68 0.66 -9.56
N GLU A 32 6.96 0.13 -8.58
CA GLU A 32 7.10 -1.24 -8.11
C GLU A 32 5.76 -1.95 -8.21
N THR A 33 5.77 -3.22 -8.66
CA THR A 33 4.63 -4.13 -8.47
C THR A 33 4.99 -5.08 -7.36
N THR A 34 4.16 -5.13 -6.33
CA THR A 34 4.40 -5.94 -5.13
C THR A 34 3.08 -6.45 -4.56
N THR A 35 3.11 -6.96 -3.33
CA THR A 35 1.99 -7.57 -2.64
C THR A 35 1.54 -6.69 -1.48
N LEU A 36 0.27 -6.28 -1.51
CA LEU A 36 -0.42 -5.75 -0.35
C LEU A 36 -0.52 -6.85 0.69
N HIS A 37 -0.32 -6.50 1.96
CA HIS A 37 -0.37 -7.45 3.07
C HIS A 37 -1.56 -7.17 4.01
N ASP A 38 -1.85 -5.88 4.27
CA ASP A 38 -3.10 -5.50 4.93
C ASP A 38 -3.60 -4.11 4.53
N ALA A 39 -4.90 -3.93 4.71
CA ALA A 39 -5.61 -2.68 4.47
C ALA A 39 -6.52 -2.30 5.63
N SER A 40 -6.71 -1.00 5.83
CA SER A 40 -7.72 -0.40 6.69
C SER A 40 -8.32 0.83 6.01
N GLY A 41 -9.39 1.39 6.58
CA GLY A 41 -9.99 2.63 6.07
C GLY A 41 -9.04 3.84 6.06
N GLY A 42 -7.95 3.81 6.84
CA GLY A 42 -7.00 4.91 6.94
C GLY A 42 -5.61 4.65 6.37
N GLY A 43 -5.30 3.43 5.92
CA GLY A 43 -3.92 3.09 5.58
C GLY A 43 -3.74 1.66 5.11
N LEU A 44 -2.60 1.42 4.49
CA LEU A 44 -2.23 0.15 3.86
C LEU A 44 -0.82 -0.25 4.27
N ARG A 45 -0.52 -1.54 4.16
CA ARG A 45 0.82 -2.08 4.32
C ARG A 45 1.11 -3.07 3.21
N PHE A 46 2.28 -2.93 2.59
CA PHE A 46 2.77 -3.82 1.54
C PHE A 46 4.23 -4.19 1.80
N ILE A 47 4.72 -5.22 1.11
CA ILE A 47 6.11 -5.69 1.20
C ILE A 47 6.93 -5.09 0.06
N THR A 48 8.21 -4.83 0.27
CA THR A 48 9.13 -4.41 -0.79
C THR A 48 10.52 -5.00 -0.55
N ARG A 49 11.32 -5.07 -1.62
CA ARG A 49 12.77 -5.33 -1.55
C ARG A 49 13.61 -4.09 -1.82
N HIS A 50 12.95 -2.96 -2.08
CA HIS A 50 13.54 -1.69 -2.45
C HIS A 50 13.29 -0.66 -1.34
N ALA A 51 13.69 -0.99 -0.11
CA ALA A 51 13.43 -0.13 1.06
C ALA A 51 13.99 1.28 0.92
N ASP A 52 15.06 1.44 0.15
CA ASP A 52 15.71 2.70 -0.20
C ASP A 52 14.83 3.63 -1.05
N TRP A 53 13.78 3.10 -1.68
CA TRP A 53 12.84 3.90 -2.48
C TRP A 53 11.76 4.59 -1.63
N TYR A 54 11.57 4.17 -0.38
CA TYR A 54 10.44 4.57 0.46
C TYR A 54 10.88 5.37 1.68
N ILE A 55 10.74 6.70 1.60
CA ILE A 55 11.13 7.63 2.65
C ILE A 55 9.89 8.11 3.42
N PRO A 56 9.88 8.08 4.77
CA PRO A 56 8.78 8.64 5.54
C PRO A 56 8.43 10.08 5.14
N GLY A 57 7.14 10.35 4.93
CA GLY A 57 6.61 11.62 4.47
C GLY A 57 6.46 11.75 2.94
N GLN A 58 7.02 10.81 2.17
CA GLN A 58 6.94 10.80 0.72
C GLN A 58 5.53 10.46 0.22
N ASP A 59 5.08 11.20 -0.79
CA ASP A 59 3.78 10.95 -1.44
C ASP A 59 3.93 9.84 -2.49
N ILE A 60 2.93 8.97 -2.52
CA ILE A 60 2.86 7.84 -3.45
C ILE A 60 1.46 7.70 -4.02
N GLU A 61 1.36 7.12 -5.20
CA GLU A 61 0.13 6.60 -5.77
C GLU A 61 0.14 5.08 -5.68
N ILE A 62 -1.02 4.51 -5.35
CA ILE A 62 -1.20 3.07 -5.25
C ILE A 62 -2.37 2.62 -6.10
N SER A 63 -2.23 1.44 -6.69
CA SER A 63 -3.29 0.75 -7.42
C SER A 63 -3.30 -0.72 -7.00
N VAL A 64 -4.33 -1.13 -6.27
CA VAL A 64 -4.54 -2.49 -5.80
C VAL A 64 -5.39 -3.22 -6.84
N GLU A 65 -4.88 -4.30 -7.40
CA GLU A 65 -5.63 -5.14 -8.33
C GLU A 65 -6.65 -5.98 -7.55
N LEU A 66 -7.91 -5.93 -8.00
CA LEU A 66 -8.96 -6.75 -7.40
C LEU A 66 -9.08 -8.09 -8.15
N PRO A 67 -9.48 -9.17 -7.45
CA PRO A 67 -9.72 -10.45 -8.09
C PRO A 67 -10.71 -10.31 -9.25
N GLN A 68 -10.33 -10.86 -10.40
CA GLN A 68 -11.18 -10.84 -11.59
C GLN A 68 -12.45 -11.67 -11.34
N SER A 69 -13.60 -11.12 -11.72
CA SER A 69 -14.89 -11.83 -11.68
C SER A 69 -15.49 -11.86 -13.07
N GLY A 70 -15.48 -13.04 -13.71
CA GLY A 70 -15.89 -13.20 -15.11
C GLY A 70 -15.03 -12.36 -16.05
N ASN A 71 -15.67 -11.51 -16.87
CA ASN A 71 -14.99 -10.59 -17.80
C ASN A 71 -14.78 -9.19 -17.20
N ILE A 72 -14.86 -9.04 -15.88
CA ILE A 72 -14.71 -7.75 -15.22
C ILE A 72 -13.36 -7.73 -14.51
N SER A 73 -12.48 -6.86 -14.99
CA SER A 73 -11.27 -6.44 -14.28
C SER A 73 -11.57 -5.17 -13.49
N ALA A 74 -11.00 -5.05 -12.29
CA ALA A 74 -11.18 -3.87 -11.46
C ALA A 74 -9.93 -3.63 -10.61
N HIS A 75 -9.75 -2.38 -10.20
CA HIS A 75 -8.69 -2.00 -9.28
C HIS A 75 -9.19 -0.95 -8.29
N MET A 76 -8.45 -0.77 -7.19
CA MET A 76 -8.66 0.33 -6.26
C MET A 76 -7.46 1.27 -6.27
N SER A 77 -7.70 2.55 -6.51
CA SER A 77 -6.66 3.58 -6.58
C SER A 77 -6.73 4.53 -5.37
N ALA A 78 -5.58 5.00 -4.90
CA ALA A 78 -5.50 6.08 -3.92
C ALA A 78 -4.14 6.81 -3.95
N HIS A 79 -4.13 8.02 -3.39
CA HIS A 79 -2.91 8.69 -2.99
C HIS A 79 -2.65 8.40 -1.52
N GLY A 80 -1.41 8.11 -1.20
CA GLY A 80 -0.95 7.84 0.15
C GLY A 80 0.35 8.56 0.47
N ARG A 81 0.72 8.49 1.74
CA ARG A 81 2.00 8.99 2.23
C ARG A 81 2.70 7.91 3.04
N VAL A 82 3.98 7.69 2.76
CA VAL A 82 4.81 6.73 3.49
C VAL A 82 4.89 7.17 4.95
N MET A 83 4.53 6.28 5.87
CA MET A 83 4.61 6.54 7.31
C MET A 83 5.90 5.95 7.90
N ARG A 84 6.25 4.74 7.48
CA ARG A 84 7.46 4.03 7.93
C ARG A 84 7.78 2.87 7.00
N THR A 85 9.05 2.52 7.00
CA THR A 85 9.61 1.32 6.37
C THR A 85 10.36 0.55 7.46
N ILE A 86 10.05 -0.72 7.66
CA ILE A 86 10.71 -1.58 8.64
C ILE A 86 11.10 -2.90 7.99
N GLU A 87 12.15 -3.56 8.48
CA GLU A 87 12.45 -4.93 8.05
C GLU A 87 11.30 -5.86 8.44
N ALA A 88 10.93 -6.78 7.55
CA ALA A 88 9.80 -7.66 7.78
C ALA A 88 10.18 -8.83 8.69
N ASP A 89 9.52 -8.92 9.85
CA ASP A 89 9.68 -10.06 10.76
C ASP A 89 9.04 -11.31 10.15
N ASN A 90 9.82 -12.39 10.02
CA ASN A 90 9.37 -13.73 9.57
C ASN A 90 9.00 -13.87 8.08
N LEU A 91 9.45 -12.95 7.21
CA LEU A 91 9.42 -13.17 5.76
C LEU A 91 10.80 -13.65 5.27
N ARG A 92 11.35 -13.08 4.20
CA ARG A 92 12.69 -13.38 3.70
C ARG A 92 13.65 -12.26 4.10
N SER A 93 14.92 -12.62 4.30
CA SER A 93 15.98 -11.63 4.47
C SER A 93 15.96 -10.64 3.31
N GLY A 94 15.95 -9.34 3.64
CA GLY A 94 15.86 -8.26 2.64
C GLY A 94 14.45 -7.87 2.23
N ASP A 95 13.40 -8.50 2.79
CA ASP A 95 12.03 -8.01 2.65
C ASP A 95 11.75 -6.95 3.72
N PHE A 96 11.09 -5.86 3.32
CA PHE A 96 10.69 -4.75 4.18
C PHE A 96 9.20 -4.52 4.10
N GLU A 97 8.58 -4.13 5.20
CA GLU A 97 7.21 -3.67 5.24
C GLU A 97 7.17 -2.14 5.12
N VAL A 98 6.39 -1.65 4.16
CA VAL A 98 6.09 -0.23 4.01
C VAL A 98 4.66 -0.01 4.47
N ALA A 99 4.49 0.84 5.47
CA ALA A 99 3.16 1.27 5.93
C ALA A 99 2.89 2.68 5.45
N ILE A 100 1.69 2.90 4.90
CA ILE A 100 1.24 4.20 4.39
C ILE A 100 -0.05 4.63 5.04
N ILE A 101 -0.25 5.94 5.11
CA ILE A 101 -1.55 6.55 5.40
C ILE A 101 -2.20 6.96 4.08
N LEU A 102 -3.51 6.74 3.96
CA LEU A 102 -4.28 7.18 2.80
C LEU A 102 -4.55 8.69 2.93
N VAL A 103 -4.16 9.45 1.91
CA VAL A 103 -4.46 10.89 1.79
C VAL A 103 -5.79 11.10 1.06
N THR A 104 -6.12 10.18 0.14
CA THR A 104 -7.43 10.09 -0.49
C THR A 104 -8.09 8.74 -0.18
N PRO A 105 -9.42 8.66 -0.13
CA PRO A 105 -10.11 7.37 -0.02
C PRO A 105 -9.76 6.46 -1.20
N LEU A 106 -9.71 5.15 -0.96
CA LEU A 106 -9.62 4.14 -2.02
C LEU A 106 -10.84 4.27 -2.94
N ARG A 107 -10.59 4.46 -4.23
CA ARG A 107 -11.62 4.55 -5.27
C ARG A 107 -11.64 3.27 -6.06
N PHE A 108 -12.81 2.66 -6.15
CA PHE A 108 -13.03 1.52 -7.03
C PHE A 108 -13.16 2.00 -8.47
N GLU A 109 -12.39 1.38 -9.36
CA GLU A 109 -12.42 1.64 -10.79
C GLU A 109 -12.59 0.32 -11.54
N ARG A 110 -13.63 0.27 -12.38
CA ARG A 110 -13.88 -0.86 -13.27
C ARG A 110 -13.09 -0.66 -14.56
N SER A 111 -12.29 -1.66 -14.93
CA SER A 111 -11.67 -1.75 -16.24
C SER A 111 -12.64 -2.47 -17.19
N ILE A 112 -12.84 -1.90 -18.38
CA ILE A 112 -13.74 -2.42 -19.43
C ILE A 112 -12.97 -3.40 -20.30
#